data_AF-A0A953GJ81-F1
#
_entry.id   AF-A0A953GJ81-F1
#
_cell.length_a   1.000
_cell.length_b   1.000
_cell.length_c   1.000
_cell.angle_alpha   90.00
_cell.angle_beta   90.00
_cell.angle_gamma   90.00
#
_symmetry.space_group_name_H-M   'P 1'
#
loop_
_entity.id
_entity.type
_entity.pdbx_description
1 polymer ?
#
loop_
_entity_poly.entity_id
_entity_poly.type
_entity_poly.pdbx_seq_one_letter_code
_entity_poly.pdbx_strand_id
1 'polypeptide(L)'
;MFNILDDFNREALNAIAKSITAPKVIDALGQLIAWRGKPEKIRVDNGPEFIAEALKQLFADQGIELVFIEKGKPSQNGFIERFNRTFREDALDAYLFEHLEQAQQYVNQWMYMYNNERPHSAQARLTPTAFLLKYG
;
A
#
# COMPACT_ATOMS: atom_id res chain seq x y z
N MET A 1 0.82 -2.91 -10.65
CA MET A 1 1.42 -2.69 -9.33
C MET A 1 0.37 -2.98 -8.28
N PHE A 2 0.77 -3.42 -7.11
CA PHE A 2 -0.13 -3.58 -5.96
C PHE A 2 0.56 -2.99 -4.74
N ASN A 3 -0.03 -1.94 -4.18
CA ASN A 3 0.59 -1.09 -3.19
C ASN A 3 -0.37 -0.89 -2.01
N ILE A 4 0.16 -0.94 -0.80
CA ILE A 4 -0.60 -0.75 0.44
C ILE A 4 0.11 0.33 1.24
N LEU A 5 -0.66 1.35 1.64
CA LEU A 5 -0.18 2.48 2.40
C LEU A 5 -1.00 2.59 3.69
N ASP A 6 -0.33 2.88 4.79
CA ASP A 6 -1.00 3.24 6.04
C ASP A 6 -1.62 4.65 5.94
N ASP A 7 -2.86 4.81 6.39
CA ASP A 7 -3.60 6.07 6.25
C ASP A 7 -3.20 7.13 7.30
N PHE A 8 -2.58 6.72 8.41
CA PHE A 8 -2.15 7.62 9.47
C PHE A 8 -0.75 8.17 9.18
N ASN A 9 0.26 7.32 9.07
CA ASN A 9 1.67 7.72 8.97
C ASN A 9 2.23 7.66 7.54
N ARG A 10 1.41 7.36 6.52
CA ARG A 10 1.86 7.27 5.12
C ARG A 10 2.99 6.24 4.91
N GLU A 11 3.09 5.25 5.77
CA GLU A 11 4.05 4.17 5.59
C GLU A 11 3.65 3.28 4.42
N ALA A 12 4.60 3.00 3.53
CA ALA A 12 4.45 1.96 2.52
C ALA A 12 4.58 0.61 3.21
N LEU A 13 3.45 -0.09 3.39
CA LEU A 13 3.42 -1.42 3.99
C LEU A 13 3.69 -2.51 2.95
N ASN A 14 3.36 -2.25 1.69
CA ASN A 14 3.68 -3.14 0.58
C ASN A 14 3.82 -2.33 -0.72
N ALA A 15 4.78 -2.73 -1.57
CA ALA A 15 4.85 -2.30 -2.95
C ALA A 15 5.30 -3.45 -3.85
N ILE A 16 4.54 -3.71 -4.92
CA ILE A 16 4.83 -4.78 -5.88
C ILE A 16 4.80 -4.17 -7.28
N ALA A 17 5.86 -4.43 -8.06
CA ALA A 17 6.02 -3.89 -9.41
C ALA A 17 4.98 -4.40 -10.44
N LYS A 18 4.28 -5.51 -10.15
CA LYS A 18 3.27 -6.14 -11.03
C LYS A 18 1.86 -6.10 -10.45
N SER A 19 0.84 -6.25 -11.30
CA SER A 19 -0.53 -6.52 -10.85
C SER A 19 -0.61 -7.92 -10.25
N ILE A 20 -1.58 -8.14 -9.36
CA ILE A 20 -1.80 -9.42 -8.69
C ILE A 20 -3.26 -9.84 -8.77
N THR A 21 -3.53 -11.11 -8.52
CA THR A 21 -4.87 -11.70 -8.49
C THR A 21 -5.47 -11.61 -7.08
N ALA A 22 -6.80 -11.75 -6.96
CA ALA A 22 -7.49 -11.71 -5.66
C ALA A 22 -6.91 -12.68 -4.60
N PRO A 23 -6.55 -13.94 -4.91
CA PRO A 23 -5.90 -14.81 -3.92
C PRO A 23 -4.58 -14.25 -3.39
N LYS A 24 -3.77 -13.64 -4.27
CA LYS A 24 -2.50 -13.02 -3.87
C LYS A 24 -2.71 -11.76 -3.04
N VAL A 25 -3.79 -11.03 -3.28
CA VAL A 25 -4.20 -9.89 -2.43
C VAL A 25 -4.50 -10.39 -1.01
N ILE A 26 -5.25 -11.49 -0.89
CA ILE A 26 -5.59 -12.10 0.40
C ILE A 26 -4.32 -12.54 1.14
N ASP A 27 -3.41 -13.24 0.45
CA ASP A 27 -2.15 -13.69 1.05
C ASP A 27 -1.30 -12.50 1.55
N ALA A 28 -1.16 -11.46 0.72
CA ALA A 28 -0.39 -10.26 1.08
C ALA A 28 -1.01 -9.53 2.29
N LEU A 29 -2.33 -9.34 2.30
CA LEU A 29 -3.03 -8.73 3.43
C LEU A 29 -2.96 -9.60 4.68
N GLY A 30 -3.07 -10.92 4.56
CA GLY A 30 -2.91 -11.85 5.68
C GLY A 30 -1.52 -11.77 6.32
N GLN A 31 -0.46 -11.68 5.51
CA GLN A 31 0.91 -11.48 6.00
C GLN A 31 1.06 -10.13 6.72
N LEU A 32 0.48 -9.06 6.18
CA LEU A 32 0.51 -7.75 6.82
C LEU A 32 -0.26 -7.74 8.14
N ILE A 33 -1.43 -8.38 8.20
CA ILE A 33 -2.22 -8.51 9.43
C ILE A 33 -1.44 -9.30 10.48
N ALA A 34 -0.74 -10.36 10.09
CA ALA A 34 0.10 -11.14 11.00
C ALA A 34 1.30 -10.33 11.54
N TRP A 35 1.87 -9.43 10.71
CA TRP A 35 3.03 -8.63 11.08
C TRP A 35 2.67 -7.36 11.88
N ARG A 36 1.68 -6.58 11.41
CA ARG A 36 1.30 -5.27 11.97
C ARG A 36 0.09 -5.32 12.89
N GLY A 37 -0.65 -6.41 12.87
CA GLY A 37 -1.93 -6.51 13.54
C GLY A 37 -3.11 -6.17 12.61
N LYS A 38 -4.30 -6.38 13.15
CA LYS A 38 -5.56 -6.28 12.41
C LYS A 38 -6.05 -4.82 12.33
N PRO A 39 -6.24 -4.24 11.13
CA PRO A 39 -6.82 -2.91 11.01
C PRO A 39 -8.33 -2.94 11.25
N GLU A 40 -8.92 -1.80 11.60
CA GLU A 40 -10.39 -1.66 11.66
C GLU A 40 -11.01 -1.59 10.27
N LYS A 41 -10.34 -0.87 9.35
CA LYS A 41 -10.85 -0.60 8.00
C LYS A 41 -9.74 -0.69 6.96
N ILE A 42 -10.08 -1.18 5.77
CA ILE A 42 -9.21 -1.14 4.59
C ILE A 42 -9.96 -0.38 3.50
N ARG A 43 -9.37 0.72 3.02
CA ARG A 43 -9.90 1.47 1.87
C ARG A 43 -9.37 0.87 0.58
N VAL A 44 -10.28 0.55 -0.34
CA VAL A 44 -9.94 -0.05 -1.64
C VAL A 44 -10.61 0.71 -2.78
N ASP A 45 -10.00 0.65 -3.96
CA ASP A 45 -10.66 1.09 -5.17
C ASP A 45 -11.71 0.06 -5.64
N ASN A 46 -12.38 0.34 -6.76
CA ASN A 46 -13.35 -0.57 -7.35
C ASN A 46 -12.69 -1.59 -8.31
N GLY A 47 -11.44 -1.99 -8.03
CA GLY A 47 -10.74 -3.02 -8.79
C GLY A 47 -11.42 -4.39 -8.65
N PRO A 48 -11.49 -5.20 -9.73
CA PRO A 48 -12.11 -6.53 -9.69
C PRO A 48 -11.45 -7.47 -8.68
N GLU A 49 -10.18 -7.28 -8.36
CA GLU A 49 -9.43 -8.02 -7.35
C GLU A 49 -9.96 -7.83 -5.92
N PHE A 50 -10.66 -6.72 -5.64
CA PHE A 50 -11.24 -6.39 -4.31
C PHE A 50 -12.75 -6.62 -4.25
N ILE A 51 -13.40 -6.79 -5.40
CA ILE A 51 -14.86 -6.93 -5.50
C ILE A 51 -15.31 -8.38 -5.28
N ALA A 52 -14.40 -9.35 -5.32
CA ALA A 52 -14.72 -10.75 -5.09
C ALA A 52 -15.43 -10.95 -3.74
N GLU A 53 -16.64 -11.54 -3.78
CA GLU A 53 -17.48 -11.70 -2.59
C GLU A 53 -16.80 -12.50 -1.48
N ALA A 54 -15.99 -13.50 -1.86
CA ALA A 54 -15.18 -14.28 -0.91
C ALA A 54 -14.20 -13.41 -0.12
N LEU A 55 -13.64 -12.36 -0.74
CA LEU A 55 -12.71 -11.44 -0.09
C LEU A 55 -13.44 -10.53 0.91
N LYS A 56 -14.62 -10.02 0.53
CA LYS A 56 -15.48 -9.25 1.44
C LYS A 56 -15.89 -10.07 2.66
N GLN A 57 -16.34 -11.31 2.44
CA GLN A 57 -16.76 -12.20 3.52
C GLN A 57 -15.59 -12.51 4.45
N LEU A 58 -14.43 -12.85 3.90
CA LEU A 58 -13.23 -13.15 4.68
C LEU A 58 -12.84 -12.01 5.62
N PHE A 59 -12.86 -10.77 5.13
CA PHE A 59 -12.51 -9.60 5.95
C PHE A 59 -13.63 -9.24 6.93
N ALA A 60 -14.89 -9.37 6.53
CA ALA A 60 -16.03 -9.19 7.43
C ALA A 60 -16.02 -10.19 8.60
N ASP A 61 -15.70 -11.46 8.35
CA ASP A 61 -15.58 -12.50 9.39
C ASP A 61 -14.44 -12.22 10.36
N GLN A 62 -13.40 -11.52 9.89
CA GLN A 62 -12.30 -11.04 10.73
C GLN A 62 -12.64 -9.72 11.46
N GLY A 63 -13.80 -9.11 11.19
CA GLY A 63 -14.19 -7.80 11.73
C GLY A 63 -13.42 -6.63 11.13
N ILE A 64 -12.96 -6.76 9.88
CA ILE A 64 -12.30 -5.71 9.10
C ILE A 64 -13.32 -5.14 8.10
N GLU A 65 -13.57 -3.84 8.14
CA GLU A 65 -14.47 -3.16 7.22
C GLU A 65 -13.77 -2.82 5.90
N LEU A 66 -14.27 -3.32 4.76
CA LEU A 66 -13.80 -2.87 3.45
C LEU A 66 -14.58 -1.63 3.00
N VAL A 67 -13.88 -0.52 2.84
CA VAL A 67 -14.44 0.76 2.41
C VAL A 67 -14.08 1.00 0.95
N PHE A 68 -15.04 0.82 0.07
CA PHE A 68 -14.87 1.13 -1.36
C PHE A 68 -14.98 2.63 -1.60
N ILE A 69 -14.10 3.16 -2.45
CA ILE A 69 -14.22 4.55 -2.89
C ILE A 69 -15.52 4.76 -3.68
N GLU A 70 -16.16 5.91 -3.48
CA GLU A 70 -17.36 6.29 -4.20
C GLU A 70 -17.04 6.55 -5.67
N LYS A 71 -17.92 6.10 -6.57
CA LYS A 71 -17.79 6.38 -8.01
C LYS A 71 -17.80 7.90 -8.23
N GLY A 72 -16.79 8.39 -8.95
CA GLY A 72 -16.64 9.82 -9.23
C GLY A 72 -15.98 10.65 -8.13
N LYS A 73 -15.48 10.02 -7.04
CA LYS A 73 -14.72 10.72 -5.97
C LYS A 73 -13.25 10.26 -5.90
N PRO A 74 -12.41 10.57 -6.90
CA PRO A 74 -10.99 10.17 -6.92
C PRO A 74 -10.20 10.71 -5.72
N SER A 75 -10.63 11.85 -5.14
CA SER A 75 -9.98 12.43 -3.96
C SER A 75 -9.94 11.50 -2.73
N GLN A 76 -10.86 10.54 -2.61
CA GLN A 76 -10.86 9.56 -1.52
C GLN A 76 -9.64 8.61 -1.57
N ASN A 77 -9.02 8.49 -2.75
CA ASN A 77 -7.86 7.65 -3.00
C ASN A 77 -6.55 8.47 -3.16
N GLY A 78 -6.58 9.77 -2.87
CA GLY A 78 -5.49 10.68 -3.24
C GLY A 78 -4.12 10.34 -2.62
N PHE A 79 -4.08 9.69 -1.46
CA PHE A 79 -2.81 9.29 -0.83
C PHE A 79 -2.13 8.15 -1.58
N ILE A 80 -2.86 7.07 -1.87
CA ILE A 80 -2.31 5.94 -2.62
C ILE A 80 -2.05 6.33 -4.08
N GLU A 81 -2.85 7.21 -4.68
CA GLU A 81 -2.60 7.72 -6.03
C GLU A 81 -1.28 8.52 -6.09
N ARG A 82 -1.06 9.41 -5.10
CA ARG A 82 0.21 10.13 -5.00
C ARG A 82 1.37 9.17 -4.79
N PHE A 83 1.23 8.19 -3.89
CA PHE A 83 2.22 7.17 -3.66
C PHE A 83 2.54 6.39 -4.94
N ASN A 84 1.52 5.91 -5.66
CA ASN A 84 1.66 5.15 -6.90
C ASN A 84 2.43 5.93 -7.97
N ARG A 85 2.17 7.24 -8.10
CA ARG A 85 2.91 8.11 -9.01
C ARG A 85 4.38 8.19 -8.62
N THR A 86 4.66 8.50 -7.36
CA THR A 86 6.04 8.59 -6.84
C THR A 86 6.78 7.26 -6.93
N PHE A 87 6.12 6.15 -6.61
CA PHE A 87 6.68 4.81 -6.76
C PHE A 87 7.02 4.49 -8.22
N ARG A 88 6.15 4.85 -9.16
CA ARG A 88 6.43 4.63 -10.59
C ARG A 88 7.62 5.47 -11.05
N GLU A 89 7.58 6.78 -10.80
CA GLU A 89 8.62 7.73 -11.21
C GLU A 89 9.99 7.38 -10.59
N ASP A 90 10.03 7.15 -9.27
CA ASP A 90 11.29 6.97 -8.55
C ASP A 90 11.81 5.53 -8.60
N ALA A 91 10.91 4.54 -8.72
CA ALA A 91 11.30 3.14 -8.56
C ALA A 91 11.21 2.28 -9.82
N LEU A 92 10.23 2.51 -10.69
CA LEU A 92 10.02 1.67 -11.87
C LEU A 92 10.56 2.28 -13.15
N ASP A 93 10.40 3.59 -13.34
CA ASP A 93 10.83 4.28 -14.56
C ASP A 93 12.35 4.57 -14.55
N ALA A 94 12.97 4.57 -13.35
CA ALA A 94 14.39 4.81 -13.18
C ALA A 94 15.30 3.64 -13.61
N TYR A 95 14.75 2.43 -13.78
CA TYR A 95 15.53 1.21 -14.00
C TYR A 95 14.89 0.28 -15.04
N LEU A 96 15.70 -0.18 -16.00
CA LEU A 96 15.36 -1.32 -16.86
C LEU A 96 15.71 -2.60 -16.11
N PHE A 97 14.70 -3.29 -15.58
CA PHE A 97 14.90 -4.57 -14.91
C PHE A 97 14.90 -5.72 -15.90
N GLU A 98 15.89 -6.60 -15.80
CA GLU A 98 15.98 -7.80 -16.64
C GLU A 98 15.01 -8.89 -16.14
N HIS A 99 14.81 -8.97 -14.82
CA HIS A 99 14.00 -9.98 -14.15
C HIS A 99 13.14 -9.41 -13.02
N LEU A 100 11.99 -10.04 -12.76
CA LEU A 100 11.05 -9.62 -11.72
C LEU A 100 11.64 -9.64 -10.30
N GLU A 101 12.57 -10.56 -10.03
CA GLU A 101 13.22 -10.66 -8.72
C GLU A 101 14.11 -9.44 -8.45
N GLN A 102 14.89 -9.02 -9.44
CA GLN A 102 15.70 -7.81 -9.38
C GLN A 102 14.82 -6.58 -9.13
N ALA A 103 13.71 -6.47 -9.85
CA ALA A 103 12.73 -5.41 -9.64
C ALA A 103 12.21 -5.41 -8.20
N GLN A 104 11.84 -6.58 -7.66
CA GLN A 104 11.31 -6.66 -6.30
C GLN A 104 12.37 -6.32 -5.24
N GLN A 105 13.62 -6.74 -5.40
CA GLN A 105 14.71 -6.38 -4.50
C GLN A 105 14.93 -4.87 -4.45
N TYR A 106 14.94 -4.24 -5.62
CA TYR A 106 15.08 -2.79 -5.73
C TYR A 106 13.87 -2.06 -5.11
N VAL A 107 12.65 -2.55 -5.34
CA VAL A 107 11.42 -2.02 -4.72
C VAL A 107 11.49 -2.11 -3.20
N ASN A 108 12.00 -3.20 -2.64
CA ASN A 108 12.15 -3.36 -1.19
C ASN A 108 13.15 -2.33 -0.61
N GLN A 109 14.27 -2.10 -1.29
CA GLN A 109 15.24 -1.06 -0.91
C GLN A 109 14.61 0.33 -0.99
N TRP A 110 13.88 0.61 -2.07
CA TRP A 110 13.18 1.87 -2.25
C TRP A 110 12.12 2.11 -1.16
N MET A 111 11.37 1.07 -0.77
CA MET A 111 10.41 1.17 0.34
C MET A 111 11.11 1.50 1.67
N TYR A 112 12.27 0.89 1.94
CA TYR A 112 13.06 1.24 3.12
C TYR A 112 13.45 2.72 3.12
N MET A 113 13.98 3.23 2.00
CA MET A 113 14.32 4.65 1.83
C MET A 113 13.08 5.54 2.03
N TYR A 114 11.96 5.19 1.41
CA TYR A 114 10.69 5.92 1.51
C TYR A 114 10.20 6.01 2.96
N ASN A 115 10.25 4.91 3.72
CA ASN A 115 9.72 4.85 5.08
C ASN A 115 10.67 5.42 6.14
N ASN A 116 11.99 5.35 5.92
CA ASN A 116 12.98 5.62 6.97
C ASN A 116 13.85 6.84 6.70
N GLU A 117 14.00 7.27 5.45
CA GLU A 117 14.98 8.29 5.06
C GLU A 117 14.34 9.50 4.38
N ARG A 118 13.24 9.31 3.64
CA ARG A 118 12.58 10.38 2.87
C ARG A 118 11.66 11.25 3.74
N PRO A 119 11.96 12.56 3.91
CA PRO A 119 11.06 13.47 4.61
C PRO A 119 9.83 13.81 3.76
N HIS A 120 8.64 13.75 4.35
CA HIS A 120 7.40 14.11 3.67
C HIS A 120 6.89 15.48 4.09
N SER A 121 6.67 16.38 3.13
CA SER A 121 6.16 17.73 3.41
C SER A 121 4.78 17.71 4.08
N ALA A 122 3.94 16.73 3.74
CA ALA A 122 2.63 16.51 4.37
C ALA A 122 2.73 16.03 5.84
N GLN A 123 3.92 15.66 6.32
CA GLN A 123 4.16 15.10 7.65
C GLN A 123 5.17 15.93 8.43
N ALA A 124 5.10 17.26 8.31
CA ALA A 124 6.03 18.20 8.95
C ALA A 124 7.51 17.93 8.63
N ARG A 125 7.79 17.37 7.43
CA ARG A 125 9.12 16.90 7.00
C ARG A 125 9.70 15.80 7.90
N LEU A 126 8.85 14.96 8.47
CA LEU A 126 9.24 13.69 9.07
C LEU A 126 9.12 12.57 8.02
N THR A 127 9.89 11.51 8.22
CA THR A 127 9.70 10.24 7.52
C THR A 127 8.47 9.53 8.09
N PRO A 128 7.83 8.59 7.36
CA PRO A 128 6.72 7.80 7.91
C PRO A 128 7.02 7.17 9.26
N THR A 129 8.23 6.61 9.41
CA THR A 129 8.68 6.00 10.68
C THR A 129 8.85 7.04 11.79
N ALA A 130 9.49 8.17 11.50
CA ALA A 130 9.68 9.23 12.49
C ALA A 130 8.34 9.88 12.90
N PHE A 131 7.38 9.98 11.97
CA PHE A 131 6.05 10.47 12.26
C PHE A 131 5.30 9.52 13.21
N LEU A 132 5.35 8.21 12.94
CA LEU A 132 4.77 7.20 13.81
C LEU A 132 5.38 7.22 15.21
N LEU A 133 6.71 7.24 15.32
CA LEU A 133 7.39 7.30 16.63
C LEU A 133 7.03 8.55 17.45
N LYS A 134 6.64 9.63 16.78
CA LYS A 134 6.30 10.89 17.45
C LYS A 134 4.82 10.99 17.85
N TYR A 135 3.92 10.38 17.09
CA TYR A 135 2.48 10.62 17.21
C TYR A 135 1.60 9.37 17.31
N GLY A 136 2.15 8.17 17.13
CA GLY A 136 1.47 6.89 17.31
C GLY A 136 1.70 6.32 18.71
#